data_AF-A0A7Z9F3Q9-F1
#
_entry.id   AF-A0A7Z9F3Q9-F1
#
_cell.length_a   1.000
_cell.length_b   1.000
_cell.length_c   1.000
_cell.angle_alpha   90.00
_cell.angle_beta   90.00
_cell.angle_gamma   90.00
#
_symmetry.space_group_name_H-M   'P 1'
#
loop_
_entity.id
_entity.type
_entity.pdbx_description
1 polymer ?
#
loop_
_entity_poly.entity_id
_entity_poly.type
_entity_poly.pdbx_seq_one_letter_code
_entity_poly.pdbx_strand_id
1 'polypeptide(L)'
;MEGRYPNGLLLAITNCNDASKGDEFVRWYNHIHFPDVTASGIFKHPIRFANTDPDSPRGQYAATYETDYEDAAIALADNREASAKLRPNGGRGSELIESVFVDVFKRTGGEFSTSVRPTRGILLVLSNCTDPSREEEFNRWYEDVHFPDILNVGQFHTA
;
A
#
# COMPACT_ATOMS: atom_id res chain seq x y z
N MET A 1 6.09 2.31 7.54
CA MET A 1 6.10 3.78 7.44
C MET A 1 7.28 4.44 8.17
N GLU A 2 8.32 3.72 8.62
CA GLU A 2 9.51 4.35 9.25
C GLU A 2 9.19 5.41 10.36
N GLY A 3 8.10 5.21 11.10
CA GLY A 3 7.60 6.16 12.12
C GLY A 3 6.74 7.33 11.60
N ARG A 4 6.32 7.31 10.33
CA ARG A 4 5.36 8.25 9.72
C ARG A 4 3.92 7.77 9.90
N TYR A 5 2.97 8.71 9.92
CA TYR A 5 1.54 8.47 10.12
C TYR A 5 0.67 9.25 9.11
N PRO A 6 0.62 8.80 7.84
CA PRO A 6 -0.18 9.42 6.79
C PRO A 6 -1.67 9.32 7.08
N ASN A 7 -2.47 10.12 6.37
CA ASN A 7 -3.92 10.10 6.44
C ASN A 7 -4.53 8.87 5.74
N GLY A 8 -3.80 8.26 4.81
CA GLY A 8 -4.19 7.03 4.17
C GLY A 8 -3.05 6.28 3.49
N LEU A 9 -3.39 5.12 2.95
CA LEU A 9 -2.51 4.18 2.29
C LEU A 9 -3.16 3.70 0.99
N LEU A 10 -2.48 3.83 -0.16
CA LEU A 10 -2.80 3.05 -1.35
C LEU A 10 -2.06 1.71 -1.30
N LEU A 11 -2.80 0.61 -1.40
CA LEU A 11 -2.26 -0.73 -1.54
C LEU A 11 -2.60 -1.25 -2.94
N ALA A 12 -1.58 -1.65 -3.69
CA ALA A 12 -1.71 -2.32 -4.98
C ALA A 12 -1.06 -3.71 -4.92
N ILE A 13 -1.84 -4.76 -5.15
CA ILE A 13 -1.38 -6.13 -5.32
C ILE A 13 -1.46 -6.50 -6.79
N THR A 14 -0.34 -6.95 -7.35
CA THR A 14 -0.17 -7.11 -8.81
C THR A 14 0.64 -8.35 -9.16
N ASN A 15 0.46 -8.84 -10.38
CA ASN A 15 1.29 -9.87 -11.02
C ASN A 15 2.02 -9.31 -12.23
N CYS A 16 3.09 -10.01 -12.62
CA CYS A 16 3.64 -9.99 -13.96
C CYS A 16 3.01 -11.15 -14.74
N ASN A 17 2.21 -10.86 -15.77
CA ASN A 17 1.51 -11.88 -16.55
C ASN A 17 2.44 -12.69 -17.49
N ASP A 18 3.72 -12.32 -17.58
CA ASP A 18 4.78 -13.05 -18.28
C ASP A 18 5.98 -13.24 -17.35
N ALA A 19 6.14 -14.45 -16.82
CA ALA A 19 7.23 -14.78 -15.89
C ALA A 19 8.63 -14.62 -16.53
N SER A 20 8.75 -14.73 -17.86
CA SER A 20 10.03 -14.55 -18.56
C SER A 20 10.48 -13.08 -18.61
N LYS A 21 9.58 -12.14 -18.31
CA LYS A 21 9.82 -10.69 -18.37
C LYS A 21 9.84 -10.01 -17.00
N GLY A 22 10.08 -10.76 -15.93
CA GLY A 22 10.13 -10.23 -14.56
C GLY A 22 11.04 -9.01 -14.40
N ASP A 23 12.25 -9.05 -14.97
CA ASP A 23 13.21 -7.93 -14.88
C ASP A 23 12.73 -6.68 -15.63
N GLU A 24 12.12 -6.85 -16.80
CA GLU A 24 11.51 -5.75 -17.56
C GLU A 24 10.39 -5.11 -16.76
N PHE A 25 9.52 -5.94 -16.17
CA PHE A 25 8.42 -5.49 -15.34
C PHE A 25 8.89 -4.74 -14.09
N VAL A 26 9.90 -5.24 -13.38
CA VAL A 26 10.51 -4.57 -12.22
C VAL A 26 11.12 -3.23 -12.62
N ARG A 27 11.88 -3.19 -13.73
CA ARG A 27 12.49 -1.95 -14.23
C ARG A 27 11.43 -0.91 -14.58
N TRP A 28 10.38 -1.30 -15.30
CA TRP A 28 9.27 -0.42 -15.61
C TRP A 28 8.61 0.13 -14.33
N TYR A 29 8.34 -0.74 -13.36
CA TYR A 29 7.66 -0.32 -12.13
C TYR A 29 8.47 0.73 -11.36
N ASN A 30 9.78 0.49 -11.21
CA ASN A 30 10.64 1.36 -10.42
C ASN A 30 10.96 2.68 -11.12
N HIS A 31 11.14 2.68 -12.44
CA HIS A 31 11.66 3.84 -13.17
C HIS A 31 10.60 4.59 -13.99
N ILE A 32 9.39 4.04 -14.13
CA ILE A 32 8.30 4.66 -14.88
C ILE A 32 7.05 4.73 -14.01
N HIS A 33 6.56 3.60 -13.49
CA HIS A 33 5.29 3.58 -12.75
C HIS A 33 5.34 4.39 -11.45
N PHE A 34 6.33 4.14 -10.58
CA PHE A 34 6.50 4.88 -9.33
C PHE A 34 6.66 6.39 -9.51
N PRO A 35 7.55 6.89 -10.40
CA PRO A 35 7.62 8.31 -10.71
C PRO A 35 6.29 8.90 -11.18
N ASP A 36 5.57 8.22 -12.08
CA ASP A 36 4.30 8.72 -12.60
C ASP A 36 3.22 8.81 -11.52
N VAL A 37 3.10 7.79 -10.67
CA VAL A 37 2.11 7.74 -9.58
C VAL A 37 2.37 8.81 -8.52
N THR A 38 3.63 9.17 -8.30
CA THR A 38 4.04 10.11 -7.24
C THR A 38 4.25 11.54 -7.72
N ALA A 39 4.29 11.79 -9.04
CA ALA A 39 4.56 13.10 -9.62
C ALA A 39 3.57 14.20 -9.20
N SER A 40 2.31 13.84 -8.90
CA SER A 40 1.29 14.77 -8.41
C SER A 40 1.52 15.22 -6.96
N GLY A 41 2.31 14.45 -6.19
CA GLY A 41 2.46 14.62 -4.75
C GLY A 41 1.29 14.10 -3.91
N ILE A 42 0.21 13.59 -4.53
CA ILE A 42 -0.94 13.01 -3.81
C ILE A 42 -0.53 11.75 -3.07
N PHE A 43 0.22 10.86 -3.74
CA PHE A 43 0.83 9.69 -3.14
C PHE A 43 2.35 9.87 -3.05
N LYS A 44 2.93 9.34 -1.98
CA LYS A 44 4.33 9.52 -1.59
C LYS A 44 4.90 8.22 -1.05
N HIS A 45 6.22 8.18 -0.88
CA HIS A 45 6.95 7.07 -0.25
C HIS A 45 6.59 5.67 -0.80
N PRO A 46 6.65 5.47 -2.14
CA PRO A 46 6.35 4.17 -2.73
C PRO A 46 7.35 3.11 -2.26
N ILE A 47 6.84 1.95 -1.85
CA ILE A 47 7.64 0.76 -1.55
C ILE A 47 6.96 -0.44 -2.19
N ARG A 48 7.74 -1.36 -2.77
CA ARG A 48 7.22 -2.62 -3.33
C ARG A 48 7.93 -3.80 -2.73
N PHE A 49 7.15 -4.83 -2.41
CA PHE A 49 7.57 -6.10 -1.86
C PHE A 49 7.19 -7.21 -2.83
N ALA A 50 8.03 -8.24 -2.92
CA ALA A 50 7.67 -9.50 -3.58
C ALA A 50 7.06 -10.45 -2.55
N ASN A 51 6.08 -11.23 -2.96
CA ASN A 51 5.54 -12.31 -2.15
C ASN A 51 6.65 -13.37 -1.96
N THR A 52 6.77 -13.90 -0.74
CA THR A 52 7.75 -14.94 -0.43
C THR A 52 7.36 -16.29 -1.01
N ASP A 53 6.09 -16.47 -1.34
CA ASP A 53 5.57 -17.61 -2.08
C ASP A 53 5.34 -17.19 -3.55
N PRO A 54 6.18 -17.65 -4.49
CA PRO A 54 6.07 -17.28 -5.91
C PRO A 54 4.81 -17.84 -6.58
N ASP A 55 4.20 -18.88 -6.01
CA ASP A 55 3.01 -19.54 -6.55
C ASP A 55 1.72 -19.07 -5.87
N SER A 56 1.82 -18.06 -5.00
CA SER A 56 0.68 -17.58 -4.22
C SER A 56 -0.43 -17.03 -5.12
N PRO A 57 -1.69 -17.48 -4.97
CA PRO A 57 -2.81 -16.95 -5.74
C PRO A 57 -3.22 -15.53 -5.28
N ARG A 58 -2.59 -15.01 -4.22
CA ARG A 58 -2.87 -13.70 -3.65
C ARG A 58 -2.12 -12.57 -4.34
N GLY A 59 -1.26 -12.88 -5.29
CA GLY A 59 -0.48 -11.92 -6.06
C GLY A 59 1.02 -12.00 -5.78
N GLN A 60 1.81 -11.66 -6.80
CA GLN A 60 3.28 -11.75 -6.78
C GLN A 60 3.94 -10.56 -6.09
N TYR A 61 3.32 -9.37 -6.15
CA TYR A 61 3.89 -8.15 -5.61
C TYR A 61 2.85 -7.32 -4.87
N ALA A 62 3.27 -6.70 -3.77
CA ALA A 62 2.51 -5.67 -3.06
C ALA A 62 3.27 -4.34 -3.12
N ALA A 63 2.62 -3.28 -3.57
CA ALA A 63 3.13 -1.92 -3.53
C ALA A 63 2.27 -1.06 -2.61
N THR A 64 2.93 -0.28 -1.77
CA THR A 64 2.32 0.64 -0.81
C THR A 64 2.71 2.07 -1.15
N TYR A 65 1.77 3.00 -1.01
CA TYR A 65 2.02 4.43 -1.10
C TYR A 65 1.31 5.16 0.03
N GLU A 66 2.01 6.09 0.66
CA GLU A 66 1.48 6.92 1.75
C GLU A 66 0.78 8.16 1.16
N THR A 67 -0.30 8.65 1.78
CA THR A 67 -0.93 9.92 1.40
C THR A 67 -1.34 10.75 2.61
N ASP A 68 -1.05 12.04 2.55
CA ASP A 68 -1.54 13.04 3.52
C ASP A 68 -2.78 13.78 3.01
N TYR A 69 -3.34 13.34 1.88
CA TYR A 69 -4.53 13.97 1.30
C TYR A 69 -5.68 13.93 2.32
N GLU A 70 -6.33 15.07 2.53
CA GLU A 70 -7.32 15.24 3.60
C GLU A 70 -8.48 14.25 3.45
N ASP A 71 -8.97 14.08 2.23
CA ASP A 71 -9.91 13.04 1.87
C ASP A 71 -9.22 11.92 1.09
N ALA A 72 -8.74 10.92 1.83
CA ALA A 72 -8.14 9.72 1.25
C ALA A 72 -9.09 8.99 0.27
N ALA A 73 -10.42 9.13 0.40
CA ALA A 73 -11.37 8.42 -0.45
C ALA A 73 -11.34 8.89 -1.92
N ILE A 74 -10.96 10.15 -2.17
CA ILE A 74 -10.86 10.71 -3.52
C ILE A 74 -9.42 10.74 -4.06
N ALA A 75 -8.42 10.48 -3.21
CA ALA A 75 -7.00 10.57 -3.56
C ALA A 75 -6.63 9.75 -4.81
N LEU A 76 -7.20 8.54 -4.97
CA LEU A 76 -6.92 7.71 -6.14
C LEU A 76 -7.54 8.27 -7.43
N ALA A 77 -8.75 8.84 -7.35
CA ALA A 77 -9.41 9.44 -8.51
C ALA A 77 -8.61 10.66 -9.00
N ASP A 78 -8.25 11.56 -8.09
CA ASP A 78 -7.46 12.76 -8.40
C ASP A 78 -6.08 12.38 -8.92
N ASN A 79 -5.43 11.37 -8.33
CA ASN A 79 -4.14 10.91 -8.81
C ASN A 79 -4.22 10.29 -10.21
N ARG A 80 -5.30 9.58 -10.54
CA ARG A 80 -5.52 9.05 -11.90
C ARG A 80 -5.68 10.19 -12.90
N GLU A 81 -6.42 11.24 -12.56
CA GLU A 81 -6.57 12.42 -13.41
C GLU A 81 -5.22 13.14 -13.64
N ALA A 82 -4.46 13.35 -12.56
CA ALA A 82 -3.13 13.96 -12.64
C ALA A 82 -2.16 13.09 -13.48
N SER A 83 -2.16 11.77 -13.24
CA SER A 83 -1.31 10.82 -13.98
C SER A 83 -1.66 10.74 -15.46
N ALA A 84 -2.94 10.92 -15.83
CA ALA A 84 -3.37 10.91 -17.23
C ALA A 84 -2.73 12.04 -18.04
N LYS A 85 -2.50 13.21 -17.41
CA LYS A 85 -1.84 14.36 -18.04
C LYS A 85 -0.37 14.08 -18.39
N LEU A 86 0.27 13.12 -17.72
CA LEU A 86 1.63 12.66 -18.00
C LEU A 86 1.70 11.64 -19.15
N ARG A 87 0.56 11.15 -19.62
CA ARG A 87 0.45 10.11 -20.65
C ARG A 87 -0.32 10.63 -21.88
N PRO A 88 0.15 11.70 -22.56
CA PRO A 88 -0.61 12.34 -23.63
C PRO A 88 -0.98 11.40 -24.79
N ASN A 89 -0.25 10.30 -24.98
CA ASN A 89 -0.50 9.29 -26.02
C ASN A 89 -0.86 7.89 -25.46
N GLY A 90 -1.23 7.77 -24.18
CA GLY A 90 -1.48 6.48 -23.53
C GLY A 90 -0.23 5.60 -23.30
N GLY A 91 0.96 6.08 -23.68
CA GLY A 91 2.24 5.42 -23.41
C GLY A 91 2.61 5.42 -21.91
N ARG A 92 3.69 4.71 -21.58
CA ARG A 92 4.24 4.53 -20.21
C ARG A 92 3.53 3.50 -19.34
N GLY A 93 2.42 2.92 -19.79
CA GLY A 93 1.90 1.67 -19.23
C GLY A 93 2.79 0.47 -19.58
N SER A 94 2.58 -0.66 -18.89
CA SER A 94 3.15 -1.95 -19.27
C SER A 94 2.01 -2.92 -19.50
N GLU A 95 2.04 -3.68 -20.59
CA GLU A 95 1.10 -4.77 -20.85
C GLU A 95 1.34 -5.98 -19.93
N LEU A 96 2.44 -5.98 -19.17
CA LEU A 96 2.83 -7.06 -18.27
C LEU A 96 2.12 -7.00 -16.91
N ILE A 97 1.50 -5.86 -16.56
CA ILE A 97 0.83 -5.70 -15.27
C ILE A 97 -0.54 -6.37 -15.30
N GLU A 98 -0.78 -7.22 -14.31
CA GLU A 98 -2.12 -7.65 -13.92
C GLU A 98 -2.42 -7.13 -12.52
N SER A 99 -3.51 -6.37 -12.38
CA SER A 99 -3.95 -5.88 -11.07
C SER A 99 -4.84 -6.92 -10.40
N VAL A 100 -4.42 -7.42 -9.24
CA VAL A 100 -5.21 -8.34 -8.41
C VAL A 100 -6.09 -7.55 -7.44
N PHE A 101 -5.53 -6.52 -6.82
CA PHE A 101 -6.21 -5.66 -5.86
C PHE A 101 -5.61 -4.26 -5.92
N VAL A 102 -6.41 -3.20 -5.94
CA VAL A 102 -5.94 -1.82 -5.84
C VAL A 102 -6.97 -1.01 -5.09
N ASP A 103 -6.63 -0.51 -3.91
CA ASP A 103 -7.55 0.32 -3.12
C ASP A 103 -6.82 1.30 -2.19
N VAL A 104 -7.55 2.32 -1.73
CA VAL A 104 -7.08 3.29 -0.75
C VAL A 104 -7.78 3.06 0.58
N PHE A 105 -6.98 2.86 1.62
CA PHE A 105 -7.43 2.74 2.99
C PHE A 105 -7.17 4.06 3.72
N LYS A 106 -8.21 4.60 4.34
CA LYS A 106 -8.07 5.72 5.27
C LYS A 106 -7.52 5.21 6.59
N ARG A 107 -6.63 5.98 7.23
CA ARG A 107 -6.18 5.67 8.60
C ARG A 107 -7.34 5.81 9.59
N THR A 108 -7.54 4.76 10.38
CA THR A 108 -8.47 4.70 11.50
C THR A 108 -7.65 4.38 12.76
N GLY A 109 -7.42 5.38 13.61
CA GLY A 109 -6.72 5.21 14.89
C GLY A 109 -5.41 5.98 15.06
N GLY A 110 -4.72 5.66 16.16
CA GLY A 110 -3.56 6.39 16.70
C GLY A 110 -2.20 6.10 16.08
N GLU A 111 -1.16 6.51 16.82
CA GLU A 111 0.26 6.40 16.44
C GLU A 111 0.94 5.31 17.28
N PHE A 112 1.12 4.11 16.72
CA PHE A 112 1.70 2.98 17.45
C PHE A 112 3.14 2.73 17.02
N SER A 113 4.10 3.23 17.81
CA SER A 113 5.52 2.99 17.56
C SER A 113 6.31 2.79 18.84
N THR A 114 7.14 1.74 18.87
CA THR A 114 8.07 1.47 19.97
C THR A 114 9.50 1.91 19.66
N SER A 115 9.83 2.17 18.38
CA SER A 115 11.13 2.68 17.96
C SER A 115 11.10 3.19 16.51
N VAL A 116 11.96 4.17 16.21
CA VAL A 116 12.20 4.63 14.84
C VAL A 116 13.36 3.84 14.26
N ARG A 117 13.05 2.86 13.41
CA ARG A 117 14.03 2.02 12.71
C ARG A 117 13.58 1.72 11.27
N PRO A 118 14.51 1.43 10.35
CA PRO A 118 14.17 1.09 8.97
C PRO A 118 13.24 -0.14 8.90
N THR A 119 12.10 0.00 8.22
CA THR A 119 11.17 -1.10 7.98
C THR A 119 11.75 -2.05 6.92
N ARG A 120 12.00 -3.31 7.28
CA ARG A 120 12.56 -4.32 6.36
C ARG A 120 11.51 -5.19 5.67
N GLY A 121 10.33 -5.25 6.25
CA GLY A 121 9.18 -6.00 5.75
C GLY A 121 7.93 -5.49 6.42
N ILE A 122 6.78 -5.82 5.84
CA ILE A 122 5.48 -5.44 6.35
C ILE A 122 4.60 -6.68 6.45
N LEU A 123 3.76 -6.73 7.48
CA LEU A 123 2.62 -7.65 7.52
C LEU A 123 1.41 -6.89 6.97
N LEU A 124 0.78 -7.43 5.93
CA LEU A 124 -0.45 -6.89 5.38
C LEU A 124 -1.63 -7.72 5.88
N VAL A 125 -2.52 -7.09 6.64
CA VAL A 125 -3.77 -7.70 7.12
C VAL A 125 -4.93 -6.90 6.54
N LEU A 126 -5.73 -7.55 5.70
CA LEU A 126 -7.01 -7.02 5.23
C LEU A 126 -8.11 -7.73 6.00
N SER A 127 -8.85 -6.98 6.82
CA SER A 127 -9.91 -7.51 7.67
C SER A 127 -11.17 -6.68 7.55
N ASN A 128 -12.32 -7.35 7.59
CA ASN A 128 -13.63 -6.72 7.70
C ASN A 128 -14.22 -7.04 9.07
N CYS A 129 -14.92 -6.09 9.70
CA CYS A 129 -15.76 -6.42 10.84
C CYS A 129 -16.91 -7.30 10.36
N THR A 130 -17.11 -8.45 11.00
CA THR A 130 -18.17 -9.40 10.61
C THR A 130 -19.57 -8.91 11.00
N ASP A 131 -19.65 -7.92 11.89
CA ASP A 131 -20.87 -7.27 12.33
C ASP A 131 -20.69 -5.75 12.27
N PRO A 132 -21.22 -5.07 11.23
CA PRO A 132 -21.07 -3.62 11.07
C PRO A 132 -21.59 -2.79 12.24
N SER A 133 -22.52 -3.32 13.05
CA SER A 133 -23.01 -2.61 14.24
C SER A 133 -21.96 -2.53 15.37
N ARG A 134 -20.89 -3.33 15.27
CA ARG A 134 -19.79 -3.41 16.24
C ARG A 134 -18.48 -2.82 15.70
N GLU A 135 -18.54 -2.06 14.62
CA GLU A 135 -17.35 -1.45 13.98
C GLU A 135 -16.53 -0.59 14.97
N GLU A 136 -17.19 0.20 15.82
CA GLU A 136 -16.50 1.03 16.81
C GLU A 136 -15.81 0.18 17.90
N GLU A 137 -16.48 -0.89 18.35
CA GLU A 137 -15.90 -1.82 19.31
C GLU A 137 -14.69 -2.56 18.73
N PHE A 138 -14.79 -2.99 17.47
CA PHE A 138 -13.73 -3.66 16.74
C PHE A 138 -12.50 -2.78 16.57
N ASN A 139 -12.69 -1.50 16.20
CA ASN A 139 -11.59 -0.54 16.06
C ASN A 139 -10.94 -0.22 17.41
N ARG A 140 -11.73 -0.04 18.49
CA ARG A 140 -11.17 0.14 19.84
C ARG A 140 -10.35 -1.07 20.30
N TRP A 141 -10.80 -2.29 20.00
CA TRP A 141 -10.01 -3.48 20.32
C TRP A 141 -8.66 -3.50 19.57
N TYR A 142 -8.63 -3.05 18.32
CA TYR A 142 -7.37 -2.91 17.58
C TYR A 142 -6.40 -1.95 18.29
N GLU A 143 -6.90 -0.78 18.69
CA GLU A 143 -6.11 0.29 19.30
C GLU A 143 -5.68 -0.04 20.75
N ASP A 144 -6.61 -0.51 21.58
CA ASP A 144 -6.39 -0.64 23.02
C ASP A 144 -5.76 -1.99 23.41
N VAL A 145 -5.89 -3.01 22.56
CA VAL A 145 -5.47 -4.39 22.88
C VAL A 145 -4.55 -4.95 21.81
N HIS A 146 -4.99 -5.05 20.57
CA HIS A 146 -4.28 -5.81 19.54
C HIS A 146 -2.91 -5.23 19.19
N PHE A 147 -2.85 -3.93 18.85
CA PHE A 147 -1.59 -3.29 18.48
C PHE A 147 -0.60 -3.24 19.65
N PRO A 148 -0.99 -2.87 20.88
CA PRO A 148 -0.11 -2.99 22.05
C PRO A 148 0.46 -4.41 22.23
N ASP A 149 -0.39 -5.44 22.14
CA ASP A 149 0.02 -6.83 22.32
C ASP A 149 1.04 -7.27 21.26
N ILE A 150 0.78 -6.98 19.98
CA ILE A 150 1.70 -7.31 18.88
C ILE A 150 3.05 -6.58 19.04
N LEU A 151 3.02 -5.31 19.44
CA LEU A 151 4.24 -4.54 19.66
C LEU A 151 5.06 -5.06 20.84
N ASN A 152 4.38 -5.52 21.91
CA ASN A 152 5.03 -6.09 23.10
C ASN A 152 5.76 -7.42 22.82
N VAL A 153 5.36 -8.18 21.78
CA VAL A 153 6.12 -9.35 21.32
C VAL A 153 7.52 -8.98 20.82
N GLY A 154 7.74 -7.72 20.42
CA GLY A 154 9.05 -7.18 20.01
C GLY A 154 9.46 -7.50 18.57
N GLN A 155 8.63 -8.25 17.83
CA GLN A 155 8.85 -8.56 16.41
C GLN A 155 8.50 -7.37 15.49
N PHE A 156 7.54 -6.54 15.92
CA PHE A 156 7.12 -5.33 15.23
C PHE A 156 7.62 -4.10 15.99
N HIS A 157 7.80 -2.98 15.28
CA HIS A 157 8.12 -1.69 15.90
C HIS A 157 7.11 -0.59 15.62
N THR A 158 6.24 -0.82 14.64
CA THR A 158 5.19 0.09 14.25
C THR A 158 4.00 -0.75 13.82
N ALA A 159 2.79 -0.33 14.19
CA ALA A 159 1.53 -0.93 13.79
C ALA A 159 0.62 0.14 13.19
#